data_AF-A0A7X2PHP5-F1
#
_entry.id   AF-A0A7X2PHP5-F1
#
_cell.length_a   1.000
_cell.length_b   1.000
_cell.length_c   1.000
_cell.angle_alpha   90.00
_cell.angle_beta   90.00
_cell.angle_gamma   90.00
#
_symmetry.space_group_name_H-M   'P 1'
#
loop_
_entity.id
_entity.type
_entity.pdbx_description
1 polymer ?
#
loop_
_entity_poly.entity_id
_entity_poly.type
_entity_poly.pdbx_seq_one_letter_code
_entity_poly.pdbx_strand_id
1 'polypeptide(L)'
;MIRLVAVIALLVPCLRAQTPLFPLKDLKPGMRGIGRTVFSGDKVEDFQVEILGVLENVGPRQSLILGRLSGGPLNSTGVLQGMSGSPVYVDGKLIGAVSSAFSFAKEPIAGIRPIEEMLKAGESSTPVRASMSEKGEWRLPPRDVPRFGESGMIDIATPVSFGGFTRGTLDAFSSQLRALGLEPRQGIAAGGAVTARMGNPAALKPGSMISVQLLSGDMNIGADGTVTHIDGDRIYAFGHRFLSAGPTEMPFARSEVLALMPVLSTSFKISVARELMGVISEDRNAAVAGVLGRRARMIPLSIRVGRAGGAESYRMEMVNDRFVSPILLQMAVFSAIDATERMAGASTVTVRGEIRFASGAPPAVIDNIFAGDSGGPMQAALSGAIPLAYILQGGFESLRISGISLDVQSSNEKQQVQIEQVFAGRREAKPGDKVPVTVLMAGENGREISKTV
;
A
#
# COMPACT_ATOMS: atom_id res chain seq x y z
N MET A 1 -57.51 42.70 -5.07
CA MET A 1 -57.72 41.37 -4.48
C MET A 1 -56.60 40.46 -4.97
N ILE A 2 -55.58 40.25 -4.13
CA ILE A 2 -54.39 39.44 -4.44
C ILE A 2 -54.71 37.98 -4.08
N ARG A 3 -54.67 37.08 -5.06
CA ARG A 3 -54.80 35.62 -4.81
C ARG A 3 -53.40 35.03 -4.65
N LEU A 4 -53.07 34.64 -3.42
CA LEU A 4 -51.88 33.89 -3.04
C LEU A 4 -52.11 32.41 -3.41
N VAL A 5 -51.36 31.88 -4.38
CA VAL A 5 -51.33 30.44 -4.67
C VAL A 5 -50.17 29.85 -3.88
N ALA A 6 -50.49 29.09 -2.83
CA ALA A 6 -49.52 28.33 -2.07
C ALA A 6 -49.13 27.06 -2.86
N VAL A 7 -47.89 27.02 -3.34
CA VAL A 7 -47.28 25.81 -3.89
C VAL A 7 -46.77 24.97 -2.72
N ILE A 8 -47.50 23.90 -2.40
CA ILE A 8 -47.05 22.89 -1.44
C ILE A 8 -46.01 22.01 -2.16
N ALA A 9 -44.73 22.22 -1.84
CA ALA A 9 -43.66 21.31 -2.26
C ALA A 9 -43.78 20.01 -1.45
N LEU A 10 -44.27 18.94 -2.10
CA LEU A 10 -44.22 17.58 -1.59
C LEU A 10 -42.75 17.12 -1.50
N LEU A 11 -42.18 17.22 -0.31
CA LEU A 11 -40.96 16.50 0.07
C LEU A 11 -41.29 15.01 0.11
N VAL A 12 -41.02 14.30 -0.99
CA VAL A 12 -41.00 12.83 -0.99
C VAL A 12 -39.74 12.40 -0.22
N PRO A 13 -39.86 11.75 0.94
CA PRO A 13 -38.70 11.17 1.59
C PRO A 13 -38.24 10.00 0.71
N CYS A 14 -37.05 10.14 0.13
CA CYS A 14 -36.38 9.03 -0.51
C CYS A 14 -36.00 8.04 0.61
N LEU A 15 -36.88 7.09 0.93
CA LEU A 15 -36.53 5.96 1.78
C LEU A 15 -35.38 5.22 1.08
N ARG A 16 -34.16 5.43 1.57
CA ARG A 16 -33.04 4.54 1.22
C ARG A 16 -33.37 3.19 1.84
N ALA A 17 -33.73 2.23 1.00
CA ALA A 17 -33.87 0.84 1.43
C ALA A 17 -32.51 0.38 1.97
N GLN A 18 -32.42 0.22 3.29
CA GLN A 18 -31.24 -0.34 3.94
C GLN A 18 -31.05 -1.76 3.41
N THR A 19 -29.83 -2.10 2.97
CA THR A 19 -29.55 -3.44 2.44
C THR A 19 -29.89 -4.46 3.53
N PRO A 20 -30.83 -5.38 3.29
CA PRO A 20 -31.22 -6.34 4.30
C PRO A 20 -30.05 -7.29 4.57
N LEU A 21 -29.76 -7.53 5.84
CA LEU A 21 -28.71 -8.44 6.28
C LEU A 21 -29.30 -9.81 6.61
N PHE A 22 -28.56 -10.86 6.29
CA PHE A 22 -28.91 -12.22 6.69
C PHE A 22 -28.15 -12.56 7.99
N PRO A 23 -28.83 -12.90 9.10
CA PRO A 23 -28.15 -13.19 10.35
C PRO A 23 -27.23 -14.40 10.23
N LEU A 24 -25.97 -14.27 10.68
CA LEU A 24 -24.97 -15.35 10.57
C LEU A 24 -25.45 -16.66 11.20
N LYS A 25 -26.10 -16.57 12.36
CA LYS A 25 -26.64 -17.70 13.13
C LYS A 25 -27.69 -18.54 12.39
N ASP A 26 -28.35 -17.96 11.38
CA ASP A 26 -29.41 -18.63 10.64
C ASP A 26 -28.89 -19.33 9.37
N LEU A 27 -27.60 -19.15 9.04
CA LEU A 27 -26.95 -19.71 7.86
C LEU A 27 -26.70 -21.21 8.04
N LYS A 28 -27.05 -22.02 7.03
CA LYS A 28 -26.93 -23.49 7.08
C LYS A 28 -26.21 -24.03 5.84
N PRO A 29 -25.48 -25.16 5.97
CA PRO A 29 -24.96 -25.88 4.83
C PRO A 29 -26.04 -26.21 3.79
N GLY A 30 -25.69 -26.15 2.51
CA GLY A 30 -26.58 -26.38 1.37
C GLY A 30 -27.42 -25.18 0.95
N MET A 31 -27.43 -24.08 1.72
CA MET A 31 -28.05 -22.83 1.27
C MET A 31 -27.36 -22.31 0.01
N ARG A 32 -28.15 -21.78 -0.93
CA ARG A 32 -27.66 -21.19 -2.17
C ARG A 32 -27.71 -19.67 -2.09
N GLY A 33 -26.69 -19.05 -2.65
CA GLY A 33 -26.53 -17.62 -2.69
C GLY A 33 -25.98 -17.12 -4.02
N ILE A 34 -25.96 -15.79 -4.14
CA ILE A 34 -25.45 -15.07 -5.29
C ILE A 34 -24.32 -14.17 -4.80
N GLY A 35 -23.13 -14.31 -5.38
CA GLY A 35 -22.04 -13.39 -5.21
C GLY A 35 -21.92 -12.41 -6.38
N ARG A 36 -21.31 -11.25 -6.18
CA ARG A 36 -21.13 -10.24 -7.25
C ARG A 36 -19.69 -9.79 -7.38
N THR A 37 -19.17 -9.74 -8.61
CA THR A 37 -17.82 -9.21 -8.89
C THR A 37 -17.72 -8.73 -10.34
N VAL A 38 -16.62 -8.05 -10.69
CA VAL A 38 -16.32 -7.69 -12.09
C VAL A 38 -15.32 -8.69 -12.67
N PHE A 39 -15.66 -9.34 -13.78
CA PHE A 39 -14.72 -10.20 -14.53
C PHE A 39 -14.12 -9.53 -15.76
N SER A 40 -14.80 -8.53 -16.34
CA SER A 40 -14.33 -7.77 -17.50
C SER A 40 -14.95 -6.37 -17.52
N GLY A 41 -14.15 -5.37 -17.90
CA GLY A 41 -14.55 -3.97 -17.91
C GLY A 41 -14.90 -3.48 -16.50
N ASP A 42 -16.06 -2.86 -16.36
CA ASP A 42 -16.63 -2.39 -15.08
C ASP A 42 -17.98 -3.05 -14.77
N LYS A 43 -18.38 -4.04 -15.58
CA LYS A 43 -19.67 -4.72 -15.44
C LYS A 43 -19.62 -5.68 -14.25
N VAL A 44 -20.45 -5.38 -13.25
CA VAL A 44 -20.70 -6.32 -12.14
C VAL A 44 -21.56 -7.47 -12.64
N GLU A 45 -21.08 -8.68 -12.39
CA GLU A 45 -21.68 -9.95 -12.81
C GLU A 45 -21.90 -10.85 -11.59
N ASP A 46 -22.95 -11.65 -11.67
CA ASP A 46 -23.34 -12.58 -10.62
C ASP A 46 -22.58 -13.91 -10.77
N PHE A 47 -22.16 -14.50 -9.65
CA PHE A 47 -21.68 -15.87 -9.54
C PHE A 47 -22.47 -16.62 -8.47
N GLN A 48 -22.52 -17.94 -8.56
CA GLN A 48 -23.28 -18.78 -7.64
C GLN A 48 -22.41 -19.14 -6.43
N VAL A 49 -23.06 -19.23 -5.26
CA VAL A 49 -22.43 -19.65 -4.01
C VAL A 49 -23.25 -20.75 -3.36
N GLU A 50 -22.63 -21.85 -3.01
CA GLU A 50 -23.21 -22.87 -2.13
C GLU A 50 -22.53 -22.80 -0.77
N ILE A 51 -23.30 -22.61 0.30
CA ILE A 51 -22.77 -22.58 1.67
C ILE A 51 -22.39 -24.00 2.09
N LEU A 52 -21.12 -24.20 2.41
CA LEU A 52 -20.60 -25.48 2.90
C LEU A 52 -20.69 -25.57 4.43
N GLY A 53 -20.60 -24.44 5.12
CA GLY A 53 -20.73 -24.37 6.58
C GLY A 53 -20.21 -23.06 7.16
N VAL A 54 -20.33 -22.93 8.48
CA VAL A 54 -19.79 -21.80 9.25
C VAL A 54 -18.74 -22.34 10.20
N LEU A 55 -17.54 -21.77 10.14
CA LEU A 55 -16.46 -22.04 11.07
C LEU A 55 -16.47 -20.94 12.14
N GLU A 56 -16.79 -21.31 13.36
CA GLU A 56 -16.75 -20.41 14.50
C GLU A 56 -15.38 -20.43 15.17
N ASN A 57 -15.01 -19.31 15.80
CA ASN A 57 -13.77 -19.16 16.56
C ASN A 57 -12.49 -19.47 15.75
N VAL A 58 -12.51 -19.13 14.46
CA VAL A 58 -11.31 -19.17 13.61
C VAL A 58 -10.25 -18.15 14.06
N GLY A 59 -10.69 -17.17 14.84
CA GLY A 59 -9.91 -16.28 15.70
C GLY A 59 -10.79 -15.81 16.86
N PRO A 60 -10.27 -15.02 17.81
CA PRO A 60 -11.05 -14.55 18.96
C PRO A 60 -12.34 -13.83 18.53
N ARG A 61 -13.49 -14.46 18.76
CA ARG A 61 -14.83 -13.98 18.34
C ARG A 61 -14.97 -13.71 16.84
N GLN A 62 -14.25 -14.48 16.02
CA GLN A 62 -14.31 -14.38 14.56
C GLN A 62 -14.89 -15.66 13.98
N SER A 63 -15.75 -15.49 12.99
CA SER A 63 -16.34 -16.57 12.21
C SER A 63 -15.94 -16.44 10.75
N LEU A 64 -15.97 -17.57 10.04
CA LEU A 64 -15.75 -17.63 8.60
C LEU A 64 -16.79 -18.55 7.96
N ILE A 65 -17.47 -18.05 6.94
CA ILE A 65 -18.40 -18.86 6.17
C ILE A 65 -17.61 -19.55 5.05
N LEU A 66 -17.73 -20.87 4.90
CA LEU A 66 -17.19 -21.59 3.76
C LEU A 66 -18.22 -21.63 2.63
N GLY A 67 -17.81 -21.20 1.44
CA GLY A 67 -18.64 -21.21 0.25
C GLY A 67 -17.94 -21.86 -0.93
N ARG A 68 -18.65 -22.71 -1.67
CA ARG A 68 -18.23 -23.18 -3.00
C ARG A 68 -18.76 -22.20 -4.04
N LEU A 69 -17.87 -21.65 -4.85
CA LEU A 69 -18.18 -20.66 -5.87
C LEU A 69 -18.29 -21.33 -7.24
N SER A 70 -19.21 -20.88 -8.08
CA SER A 70 -19.35 -21.36 -9.46
C SER A 70 -19.98 -20.32 -10.38
N GLY A 71 -19.94 -20.57 -11.68
CA GLY A 71 -20.39 -19.62 -12.71
C GLY A 71 -19.27 -18.68 -13.18
N GLY A 72 -19.53 -18.01 -14.30
CA GLY A 72 -18.53 -17.18 -14.98
C GLY A 72 -17.23 -17.96 -15.28
N PRO A 73 -16.05 -17.35 -15.10
CA PRO A 73 -14.76 -18.00 -15.37
C PRO A 73 -14.25 -18.89 -14.22
N LEU A 74 -15.00 -19.02 -13.11
CA LEU A 74 -14.47 -19.63 -11.88
C LEU A 74 -14.10 -21.11 -12.02
N ASN A 75 -14.69 -21.83 -12.98
CA ASN A 75 -14.33 -23.22 -13.27
C ASN A 75 -12.89 -23.36 -13.80
N SER A 76 -12.36 -22.34 -14.48
CA SER A 76 -10.98 -22.34 -15.00
C SER A 76 -10.02 -21.53 -14.15
N THR A 77 -10.50 -20.49 -13.44
CA THR A 77 -9.63 -19.61 -12.66
C THR A 77 -9.52 -20.00 -11.20
N GLY A 78 -10.49 -20.75 -10.65
CA GLY A 78 -10.69 -20.81 -9.21
C GLY A 78 -11.07 -19.45 -8.64
N VAL A 79 -10.89 -19.28 -7.32
CA VAL A 79 -10.99 -17.99 -6.65
C VAL A 79 -9.76 -17.14 -7.02
N LEU A 80 -9.98 -15.97 -7.59
CA LEU A 80 -8.90 -15.14 -8.15
C LEU A 80 -8.65 -13.85 -7.35
N GLN A 81 -7.39 -13.40 -7.33
CA GLN A 81 -7.00 -12.14 -6.70
C GLN A 81 -7.74 -10.96 -7.33
N GLY A 82 -8.24 -10.06 -6.47
CA GLY A 82 -9.16 -8.98 -6.84
C GLY A 82 -10.64 -9.34 -6.67
N MET A 83 -11.01 -10.59 -6.35
CA MET A 83 -12.37 -10.94 -5.88
C MET A 83 -12.56 -10.69 -4.38
N SER A 84 -11.48 -10.48 -3.63
CA SER A 84 -11.51 -10.02 -2.25
C SER A 84 -12.48 -8.84 -2.10
N GLY A 85 -13.48 -8.98 -1.23
CA GLY A 85 -14.56 -8.02 -1.02
C GLY A 85 -15.82 -8.25 -1.85
N SER A 86 -15.88 -9.26 -2.72
CA SER A 86 -17.08 -9.57 -3.52
C SER A 86 -18.26 -9.91 -2.60
N PRO A 87 -19.36 -9.14 -2.60
CA PRO A 87 -20.47 -9.38 -1.68
C PRO A 87 -21.21 -10.65 -2.06
N VAL A 88 -21.66 -11.39 -1.04
CA VAL A 88 -22.43 -12.62 -1.16
C VAL A 88 -23.78 -12.45 -0.48
N TYR A 89 -24.84 -12.89 -1.16
CA TYR A 89 -26.22 -12.77 -0.73
C TYR A 89 -26.89 -14.13 -0.66
N VAL A 90 -27.75 -14.34 0.35
CA VAL A 90 -28.69 -15.46 0.45
C VAL A 90 -30.08 -14.88 0.63
N ASP A 91 -31.05 -15.35 -0.15
CA ASP A 91 -32.43 -14.81 -0.18
C ASP A 91 -32.49 -13.28 -0.39
N GLY A 92 -31.57 -12.74 -1.21
CA GLY A 92 -31.43 -11.30 -1.47
C GLY A 92 -30.86 -10.49 -0.31
N LYS A 93 -30.45 -11.13 0.80
CA LYS A 93 -29.88 -10.50 1.99
C LYS A 93 -28.37 -10.71 2.04
N LEU A 94 -27.62 -9.68 2.39
CA LEU A 94 -26.16 -9.71 2.44
C LEU A 94 -25.69 -10.57 3.62
N ILE A 95 -24.86 -11.59 3.35
CA ILE A 95 -24.26 -12.45 4.39
C ILE A 95 -22.81 -12.05 4.69
N GLY A 96 -22.10 -11.45 3.73
CA GLY A 96 -20.66 -11.21 3.86
C GLY A 96 -19.96 -10.95 2.53
N ALA A 97 -18.63 -11.07 2.54
CA ALA A 97 -17.77 -10.88 1.39
C ALA A 97 -16.73 -11.98 1.23
N VAL A 98 -16.42 -12.39 0.00
CA VAL A 98 -15.29 -13.27 -0.29
C VAL A 98 -14.00 -12.64 0.24
N SER A 99 -13.24 -13.34 1.08
CA SER A 99 -12.05 -12.81 1.75
C SER A 99 -10.81 -13.68 1.58
N SER A 100 -10.99 -14.99 1.54
CA SER A 100 -9.90 -15.96 1.72
C SER A 100 -10.08 -17.13 0.74
N ALA A 101 -9.00 -17.79 0.37
CA ALA A 101 -9.01 -18.93 -0.54
C ALA A 101 -7.98 -19.97 -0.12
N PHE A 102 -8.13 -21.18 -0.65
CA PHE A 102 -7.14 -22.24 -0.46
C PHE A 102 -6.16 -22.25 -1.63
N SER A 103 -4.88 -22.15 -1.33
CA SER A 103 -3.81 -22.29 -2.33
C SER A 103 -3.88 -23.68 -2.97
N PHE A 104 -3.71 -23.74 -4.29
CA PHE A 104 -3.72 -24.99 -5.08
C PHE A 104 -5.01 -25.84 -4.96
N ALA A 105 -6.12 -25.25 -4.52
CA ALA A 105 -7.40 -25.95 -4.51
C ALA A 105 -7.89 -26.25 -5.92
N LYS A 106 -8.38 -27.48 -6.12
CA LYS A 106 -8.97 -27.91 -7.41
C LYS A 106 -10.37 -27.35 -7.64
N GLU A 107 -11.05 -26.98 -6.56
CA GLU A 107 -12.41 -26.44 -6.61
C GLU A 107 -12.40 -24.99 -6.10
N PRO A 108 -13.28 -24.11 -6.61
CA PRO A 108 -13.34 -22.71 -6.19
C PRO A 108 -14.00 -22.58 -4.80
N ILE A 109 -13.30 -22.98 -3.75
CA ILE A 109 -13.77 -22.84 -2.36
C ILE A 109 -13.17 -21.57 -1.76
N ALA A 110 -14.03 -20.74 -1.19
CA ALA A 110 -13.67 -19.47 -0.57
C ALA A 110 -14.10 -19.41 0.89
N GLY A 111 -13.32 -18.69 1.68
CA GLY A 111 -13.77 -18.09 2.93
C GLY A 111 -14.54 -16.80 2.63
N ILE A 112 -15.69 -16.65 3.28
CA ILE A 112 -16.56 -15.48 3.22
C ILE A 112 -16.60 -14.86 4.62
N ARG A 113 -16.12 -13.62 4.74
CA ARG A 113 -16.14 -12.83 5.97
C ARG A 113 -17.57 -12.35 6.25
N PRO A 114 -18.17 -12.64 7.40
CA PRO A 114 -19.52 -12.19 7.72
C PRO A 114 -19.67 -10.67 7.72
N ILE A 115 -20.78 -10.17 7.16
CA ILE A 115 -21.04 -8.74 7.04
C ILE A 115 -21.08 -8.03 8.40
N GLU A 116 -21.62 -8.71 9.42
CA GLU A 116 -21.69 -8.21 10.80
C GLU A 116 -20.31 -7.87 11.37
N GLU A 117 -19.25 -8.57 10.95
CA GLU A 117 -17.87 -8.28 11.36
C GLU A 117 -17.28 -7.12 10.56
N MET A 118 -17.59 -7.03 9.27
CA MET A 118 -17.11 -5.96 8.40
C MET A 118 -17.67 -4.59 8.80
N LEU A 119 -18.94 -4.52 9.19
CA LEU A 119 -19.57 -3.25 9.59
C LEU A 119 -18.92 -2.67 10.86
N LYS A 120 -18.46 -3.52 11.78
CA LYS A 120 -17.72 -3.11 12.99
C LYS A 120 -16.35 -2.50 12.70
N ALA A 121 -15.77 -2.73 11.51
CA ALA A 121 -14.50 -2.12 11.12
C ALA A 121 -14.57 -0.58 11.12
N GLY A 122 -15.77 -0.01 10.92
CA GLY A 122 -15.99 1.43 11.00
C GLY A 122 -16.19 1.98 12.42
N GLU A 123 -16.20 1.11 13.45
CA GLU A 123 -16.62 1.46 14.82
C GLU A 123 -15.52 1.26 15.88
N SER A 124 -14.40 0.60 15.56
CA SER A 124 -13.40 0.16 16.56
C SER A 124 -12.19 1.08 16.70
N SER A 125 -11.81 1.38 17.95
CA SER A 125 -10.81 2.41 18.32
C SER A 125 -9.44 1.89 18.76
N THR A 126 -9.15 0.59 18.70
CA THR A 126 -7.86 0.08 19.23
C THR A 126 -6.86 -0.21 18.10
N PRO A 127 -5.79 0.59 17.95
CA PRO A 127 -4.76 0.33 16.94
C PRO A 127 -3.84 -0.80 17.39
N VAL A 128 -3.75 -1.87 16.60
CA VAL A 128 -2.64 -2.82 16.66
C VAL A 128 -1.49 -2.19 15.87
N ARG A 129 -0.33 -1.96 16.50
CA ARG A 129 0.72 -1.10 15.95
C ARG A 129 1.84 -1.94 15.32
N ALA A 130 2.06 -1.79 14.01
CA ALA A 130 3.35 -2.12 13.40
C ALA A 130 4.42 -1.10 13.88
N SER A 131 5.71 -1.37 13.65
CA SER A 131 6.81 -0.41 13.87
C SER A 131 8.01 -0.76 12.99
N MET A 132 8.86 0.23 12.69
CA MET A 132 10.15 0.01 12.01
C MET A 132 11.28 0.20 13.01
N SER A 133 12.22 -0.74 13.06
CA SER A 133 13.39 -0.68 13.95
C SER A 133 14.45 0.30 13.45
N GLU A 134 15.41 0.67 14.30
CA GLU A 134 16.55 1.53 13.94
C GLU A 134 17.42 0.92 12.83
N LYS A 135 17.36 -0.42 12.66
CA LYS A 135 18.04 -1.16 11.58
C LYS A 135 17.21 -1.26 10.29
N GLY A 136 16.06 -0.59 10.24
CA GLY A 136 15.14 -0.63 9.11
C GLY A 136 14.32 -1.92 8.98
N GLU A 137 14.21 -2.71 10.05
CA GLU A 137 13.42 -3.95 10.04
C GLU A 137 11.96 -3.68 10.42
N TRP A 138 11.04 -4.28 9.68
CA TRP A 138 9.61 -4.17 9.92
C TRP A 138 9.16 -5.15 11.00
N ARG A 139 8.55 -4.63 12.07
CA ARG A 139 7.83 -5.44 13.07
C ARG A 139 6.34 -5.35 12.80
N LEU A 140 5.79 -6.44 12.28
CA LEU A 140 4.38 -6.57 11.95
C LEU A 140 3.65 -7.36 13.03
N PRO A 141 2.39 -6.99 13.35
CA PRO A 141 1.57 -7.88 14.15
C PRO A 141 1.33 -9.20 13.40
N PRO A 142 1.20 -10.33 14.12
CA PRO A 142 0.89 -11.61 13.49
C PRO A 142 -0.38 -11.50 12.64
N ARG A 143 -0.36 -12.12 11.46
CA ARG A 143 -1.60 -12.40 10.72
C ARG A 143 -2.20 -13.68 11.29
N ASP A 144 -3.29 -13.54 12.04
CA ASP A 144 -4.09 -14.68 12.51
C ASP A 144 -4.91 -15.24 11.34
N VAL A 145 -4.23 -15.96 10.44
CA VAL A 145 -4.91 -16.74 9.41
C VAL A 145 -5.10 -18.17 9.94
N PRO A 146 -6.32 -18.72 9.90
CA PRO A 146 -6.57 -20.06 10.41
C PRO A 146 -5.75 -21.08 9.61
N ARG A 147 -4.80 -21.75 10.26
CA ARG A 147 -4.03 -22.84 9.65
C ARG A 147 -4.84 -24.14 9.69
N PHE A 148 -5.19 -24.65 8.51
CA PHE A 148 -5.85 -25.94 8.33
C PHE A 148 -4.82 -26.99 7.85
N GLY A 149 -4.16 -27.70 8.76
CA GLY A 149 -3.11 -28.67 8.39
C GLY A 149 -1.90 -28.03 7.69
N GLU A 150 -1.22 -28.78 6.81
CA GLU A 150 -0.05 -28.29 6.03
C GLU A 150 -0.45 -27.30 4.91
N SER A 151 -1.73 -27.30 4.50
CA SER A 151 -2.29 -26.36 3.52
C SER A 151 -3.20 -25.35 4.22
N GLY A 152 -2.59 -24.28 4.76
CA GLY A 152 -3.35 -23.21 5.41
C GLY A 152 -4.28 -22.49 4.43
N MET A 153 -5.49 -22.16 4.88
CA MET A 153 -6.28 -21.13 4.18
C MET A 153 -5.55 -19.81 4.37
N ILE A 154 -5.39 -19.07 3.28
CA ILE A 154 -4.80 -17.75 3.32
C ILE A 154 -5.85 -16.73 2.91
N ASP A 155 -5.79 -15.53 3.50
CA ASP A 155 -6.47 -14.40 2.90
C ASP A 155 -6.02 -14.27 1.45
N ILE A 156 -6.96 -13.92 0.58
CA ILE A 156 -6.64 -13.71 -0.83
C ILE A 156 -5.62 -12.58 -0.85
N ALA A 157 -4.36 -12.91 -1.15
CA ALA A 157 -3.29 -11.93 -1.12
C ALA A 157 -3.69 -10.75 -2.00
N THR A 158 -3.57 -9.53 -1.45
CA THR A 158 -3.99 -8.33 -2.17
C THR A 158 -3.04 -8.16 -3.35
N PRO A 159 -3.53 -8.23 -4.61
CA PRO A 159 -2.68 -7.97 -5.75
C PRO A 159 -2.25 -6.51 -5.71
N VAL A 160 -0.95 -6.27 -5.73
CA VAL A 160 -0.38 -4.92 -5.79
C VAL A 160 0.30 -4.74 -7.13
N SER A 161 -0.25 -3.84 -7.93
CA SER A 161 0.27 -3.48 -9.24
C SER A 161 1.33 -2.40 -9.09
N PHE A 162 2.49 -2.63 -9.70
CA PHE A 162 3.60 -1.68 -9.77
C PHE A 162 3.79 -1.19 -11.19
N GLY A 163 3.72 0.12 -11.41
CA GLY A 163 4.04 0.76 -12.69
C GLY A 163 5.19 1.76 -12.55
N GLY A 164 6.06 1.84 -13.55
CA GLY A 164 7.24 2.73 -13.54
C GLY A 164 8.42 2.23 -12.69
N PHE A 165 8.27 1.11 -11.96
CA PHE A 165 9.34 0.49 -11.19
C PHE A 165 10.21 -0.43 -12.06
N THR A 166 11.50 -0.52 -11.72
CA THR A 166 12.42 -1.50 -12.31
C THR A 166 12.10 -2.92 -11.84
N ARG A 167 12.50 -3.92 -12.62
CA ARG A 167 12.42 -5.33 -12.20
C ARG A 167 13.29 -5.62 -10.98
N GLY A 168 14.50 -5.05 -10.94
CA GLY A 168 15.41 -5.19 -9.80
C GLY A 168 14.78 -4.74 -8.49
N THR A 169 13.95 -3.70 -8.51
CA THR A 169 13.19 -3.26 -7.34
C THR A 169 12.18 -4.31 -6.89
N LEU A 170 11.38 -4.87 -7.80
CA LEU A 170 10.39 -5.88 -7.42
C LEU A 170 11.06 -7.12 -6.84
N ASP A 171 12.17 -7.54 -7.42
CA ASP A 171 12.95 -8.69 -6.94
C ASP A 171 13.50 -8.42 -5.53
N ALA A 172 14.13 -7.26 -5.32
CA ALA A 172 14.74 -6.86 -4.06
C ALA A 172 13.74 -6.72 -2.89
N PHE A 173 12.51 -6.28 -3.17
CA PHE A 173 11.50 -6.01 -2.14
C PHE A 173 10.41 -7.09 -2.05
N SER A 174 10.42 -8.10 -2.92
CA SER A 174 9.40 -9.16 -3.01
C SER A 174 9.14 -9.86 -1.68
N SER A 175 10.20 -10.25 -0.95
CA SER A 175 10.10 -10.91 0.35
C SER A 175 9.42 -10.02 1.40
N GLN A 176 9.79 -8.74 1.46
CA GLN A 176 9.22 -7.79 2.42
C GLN A 176 7.74 -7.51 2.12
N LEU A 177 7.38 -7.33 0.85
CA LEU A 177 5.99 -7.13 0.43
C LEU A 177 5.13 -8.36 0.74
N ARG A 178 5.65 -9.57 0.51
CA ARG A 178 4.95 -10.82 0.87
C ARG A 178 4.82 -11.00 2.36
N ALA A 179 5.79 -10.56 3.16
CA ALA A 179 5.67 -10.54 4.62
C ALA A 179 4.57 -9.57 5.10
N LEU A 180 4.36 -8.46 4.37
CA LEU A 180 3.21 -7.57 4.54
C LEU A 180 1.91 -8.17 4.00
N GLY A 181 1.97 -9.34 3.36
CA GLY A 181 0.90 -10.07 2.68
C GLY A 181 0.30 -9.35 1.49
N LEU A 182 1.17 -8.64 0.77
CA LEU A 182 0.98 -8.10 -0.55
C LEU A 182 1.61 -9.06 -1.56
N GLU A 183 0.96 -9.26 -2.70
CA GLU A 183 1.56 -10.02 -3.79
C GLU A 183 2.00 -9.04 -4.89
N PRO A 184 3.31 -8.72 -4.98
CA PRO A 184 3.79 -7.77 -5.97
C PRO A 184 3.62 -8.33 -7.38
N ARG A 185 2.95 -7.56 -8.23
CA ARG A 185 2.80 -7.86 -9.65
C ARG A 185 3.42 -6.72 -10.44
N GLN A 186 4.31 -7.05 -11.38
CA GLN A 186 4.73 -6.07 -12.36
C GLN A 186 3.50 -5.72 -13.21
N GLY A 187 3.03 -4.48 -13.10
CA GLY A 187 1.91 -3.99 -13.88
C GLY A 187 2.31 -3.99 -15.36
N ILE A 188 1.47 -4.58 -16.21
CA ILE A 188 1.57 -4.44 -17.67
C ILE A 188 0.93 -3.11 -18.11
N ALA A 189 0.15 -2.47 -17.24
CA ALA A 189 -0.50 -1.20 -17.52
C ALA A 189 0.50 -0.05 -17.40
N ALA A 190 0.72 0.63 -18.53
CA ALA A 190 1.37 1.94 -18.63
C ALA A 190 0.82 2.89 -17.56
N GLY A 191 1.69 3.75 -17.04
CA GLY A 191 1.38 4.79 -16.05
C GLY A 191 0.30 5.77 -16.52
N GLY A 192 -0.95 5.31 -16.57
CA GLY A 192 -2.11 6.18 -16.66
C GLY A 192 -2.24 6.86 -15.32
N ALA A 193 -1.86 8.15 -15.27
CA ALA A 193 -2.12 8.98 -14.11
C ALA A 193 -3.61 8.87 -13.76
N VAL A 194 -3.92 8.34 -12.57
CA VAL A 194 -5.27 8.39 -12.01
C VAL A 194 -5.72 9.84 -12.08
N THR A 195 -6.87 10.09 -12.71
CA THR A 195 -7.29 11.46 -12.93
C THR A 195 -7.50 12.13 -11.57
N ALA A 196 -6.91 13.31 -11.35
CA ALA A 196 -7.07 14.04 -10.10
C ALA A 196 -8.53 14.44 -9.78
N ARG A 197 -9.43 14.34 -10.76
CA ARG A 197 -10.87 14.63 -10.61
C ARG A 197 -11.57 13.48 -9.87
N MET A 198 -12.44 13.86 -8.93
CA MET A 198 -13.34 12.89 -8.28
C MET A 198 -14.39 12.40 -9.27
N GLY A 199 -14.62 11.09 -9.28
CA GLY A 199 -15.65 10.43 -10.05
C GLY A 199 -17.05 10.63 -9.52
N ASN A 200 -18.02 10.12 -10.27
CA ASN A 200 -19.42 10.09 -9.86
C ASN A 200 -19.65 8.90 -8.92
N PRO A 201 -20.01 9.09 -7.63
CA PRO A 201 -20.28 8.00 -6.70
C PRO A 201 -21.28 6.95 -7.20
N ALA A 202 -22.24 7.34 -8.04
CA ALA A 202 -23.22 6.43 -8.63
C ALA A 202 -22.61 5.38 -9.60
N ALA A 203 -21.35 5.57 -10.04
CA ALA A 203 -20.63 4.59 -10.84
C ALA A 203 -20.13 3.39 -10.01
N LEU A 204 -20.13 3.49 -8.67
CA LEU A 204 -19.81 2.37 -7.79
C LEU A 204 -21.08 1.73 -7.24
N LYS A 205 -21.08 0.40 -7.22
CA LYS A 205 -22.10 -0.44 -6.59
C LYS A 205 -21.44 -1.64 -5.92
N PRO A 206 -22.12 -2.34 -5.00
CA PRO A 206 -21.65 -3.63 -4.48
C PRO A 206 -21.24 -4.57 -5.62
N GLY A 207 -20.01 -5.11 -5.55
CA GLY A 207 -19.38 -5.91 -6.59
C GLY A 207 -18.46 -5.13 -7.55
N SER A 208 -18.49 -3.80 -7.57
CA SER A 208 -17.55 -2.98 -8.36
C SER A 208 -16.11 -3.17 -7.90
N MET A 209 -15.16 -3.10 -8.84
CA MET A 209 -13.74 -3.15 -8.50
C MET A 209 -13.20 -1.76 -8.17
N ILE A 210 -12.32 -1.69 -7.16
CA ILE A 210 -11.61 -0.48 -6.75
C ILE A 210 -10.12 -0.76 -6.64
N SER A 211 -9.32 0.29 -6.68
CA SER A 211 -7.88 0.24 -6.47
C SER A 211 -7.48 1.28 -5.43
N VAL A 212 -6.93 0.83 -4.29
CA VAL A 212 -6.36 1.69 -3.25
C VAL A 212 -4.99 2.16 -3.73
N GLN A 213 -4.82 3.48 -3.88
CA GLN A 213 -3.62 4.08 -4.44
C GLN A 213 -2.63 4.41 -3.33
N LEU A 214 -1.43 3.82 -3.39
CA LEU A 214 -0.35 4.04 -2.42
C LEU A 214 0.69 5.06 -2.92
N LEU A 215 0.98 5.01 -4.22
CA LEU A 215 1.90 5.91 -4.91
C LEU A 215 1.32 6.22 -6.29
N SER A 216 1.45 7.45 -6.76
CA SER A 216 1.01 7.87 -8.09
C SER A 216 1.99 8.87 -8.70
N GLY A 217 2.05 8.99 -10.03
CA GLY A 217 3.00 9.84 -10.76
C GLY A 217 3.86 9.01 -11.71
N ASP A 218 5.14 9.35 -11.84
CA ASP A 218 6.10 8.60 -12.69
C ASP A 218 6.27 7.15 -12.24
N MET A 219 6.08 6.90 -10.95
CA MET A 219 5.96 5.56 -10.36
C MET A 219 4.60 5.44 -9.67
N ASN A 220 3.95 4.29 -9.82
CA ASN A 220 2.63 4.02 -9.24
C ASN A 220 2.57 2.67 -8.55
N ILE A 221 1.80 2.63 -7.45
CA ILE A 221 1.53 1.45 -6.65
C ILE A 221 0.05 1.48 -6.29
N GLY A 222 -0.69 0.48 -6.79
CA GLY A 222 -2.13 0.34 -6.56
C GLY A 222 -2.47 -1.06 -6.07
N ALA A 223 -3.39 -1.17 -5.11
CA ALA A 223 -3.84 -2.44 -4.55
C ALA A 223 -5.32 -2.67 -4.85
N ASP A 224 -5.62 -3.78 -5.51
CA ASP A 224 -6.96 -3.98 -6.07
C ASP A 224 -7.85 -4.88 -5.22
N GLY A 225 -9.14 -4.57 -5.21
CA GLY A 225 -10.17 -5.44 -4.64
C GLY A 225 -11.58 -5.00 -5.03
N THR A 226 -12.57 -5.53 -4.33
CA THR A 226 -13.99 -5.38 -4.66
C THR A 226 -14.75 -4.67 -3.54
N VAL A 227 -15.69 -3.81 -3.93
CA VAL A 227 -16.63 -3.15 -3.03
C VAL A 227 -17.66 -4.17 -2.53
N THR A 228 -17.75 -4.34 -1.22
CA THR A 228 -18.75 -5.20 -0.58
C THR A 228 -20.07 -4.47 -0.40
N HIS A 229 -20.03 -3.28 0.20
CA HIS A 229 -21.22 -2.60 0.64
C HIS A 229 -21.02 -1.09 0.60
N ILE A 230 -22.09 -0.36 0.28
CA ILE A 230 -22.14 1.09 0.28
C ILE A 230 -23.37 1.47 1.13
N ASP A 231 -23.14 2.24 2.19
CA ASP A 231 -24.17 2.78 3.07
C ASP A 231 -24.04 4.30 3.13
N GLY A 232 -24.90 5.00 2.39
CA GLY A 232 -24.78 6.44 2.19
C GLY A 232 -23.47 6.82 1.48
N ASP A 233 -22.61 7.54 2.18
CA ASP A 233 -21.26 7.91 1.72
C ASP A 233 -20.18 6.93 2.20
N ARG A 234 -20.52 5.98 3.08
CA ARG A 234 -19.60 4.97 3.59
C ARG A 234 -19.48 3.80 2.65
N ILE A 235 -18.27 3.28 2.52
CA ILE A 235 -17.93 2.14 1.67
C ILE A 235 -17.13 1.11 2.46
N TYR A 236 -17.41 -0.17 2.20
CA TYR A 236 -16.69 -1.32 2.76
C TYR A 236 -16.17 -2.20 1.63
N ALA A 237 -14.92 -2.66 1.74
CA ALA A 237 -14.26 -3.47 0.70
C ALA A 237 -13.28 -4.50 1.29
N PHE A 238 -12.75 -5.36 0.41
CA PHE A 238 -11.75 -6.43 0.62
C PHE A 238 -12.22 -7.61 1.51
N GLY A 239 -13.06 -7.41 2.52
CA GLY A 239 -13.46 -8.51 3.42
C GLY A 239 -12.30 -9.08 4.26
N HIS A 240 -11.14 -8.41 4.25
CA HIS A 240 -9.98 -8.67 5.10
C HIS A 240 -9.18 -7.36 5.26
N ARG A 241 -8.20 -7.37 6.18
CA ARG A 241 -7.20 -6.30 6.32
C ARG A 241 -6.40 -6.11 5.04
N PHE A 242 -6.09 -4.88 4.68
CA PHE A 242 -5.12 -4.60 3.63
C PHE A 242 -3.69 -4.64 4.20
N LEU A 243 -3.35 -3.67 5.05
CA LEU A 243 -2.05 -3.50 5.70
C LEU A 243 -2.16 -3.52 7.24
N SER A 244 -3.38 -3.59 7.79
CA SER A 244 -3.65 -3.33 9.21
C SER A 244 -3.15 -1.97 9.68
N ALA A 245 -3.29 -0.95 8.84
CA ALA A 245 -2.87 0.41 9.18
C ALA A 245 -3.71 1.03 10.33
N GLY A 246 -4.91 0.48 10.60
CA GLY A 246 -5.86 1.09 11.52
C GLY A 246 -6.47 2.35 10.91
N PRO A 247 -6.57 3.47 11.66
CA PRO A 247 -6.96 4.75 11.09
C PRO A 247 -5.92 5.21 10.06
N THR A 248 -6.38 5.51 8.84
CA THR A 248 -5.53 5.85 7.70
C THR A 248 -6.24 6.86 6.77
N GLU A 249 -5.54 7.33 5.75
CA GLU A 249 -6.08 8.26 4.75
C GLU A 249 -5.57 7.88 3.36
N MET A 250 -5.89 6.67 2.89
CA MET A 250 -5.45 6.18 1.58
C MET A 250 -6.49 6.50 0.51
N PRO A 251 -6.14 7.18 -0.60
CA PRO A 251 -7.09 7.39 -1.69
C PRO A 251 -7.44 6.06 -2.37
N PHE A 252 -8.66 5.95 -2.87
CA PHE A 252 -9.02 4.85 -3.77
C PHE A 252 -9.70 5.37 -5.03
N ALA A 253 -9.47 4.65 -6.13
CA ALA A 253 -10.06 4.89 -7.43
C ALA A 253 -11.01 3.76 -7.81
N ARG A 254 -11.94 4.06 -8.73
CA ARG A 254 -12.63 2.99 -9.46
C ARG A 254 -11.61 2.25 -10.32
N SER A 255 -11.74 0.93 -10.42
CA SER A 255 -10.86 0.10 -11.24
C SER A 255 -11.65 -0.66 -12.32
N GLU A 256 -11.03 -0.81 -13.48
CA GLU A 256 -11.56 -1.54 -14.63
C GLU A 256 -10.72 -2.77 -14.93
N VAL A 257 -11.36 -3.92 -15.14
CA VAL A 257 -10.71 -5.19 -15.46
C VAL A 257 -10.44 -5.27 -16.95
N LEU A 258 -9.17 -5.23 -17.33
CA LEU A 258 -8.75 -5.37 -18.73
C LEU A 258 -8.73 -6.84 -19.16
N ALA A 259 -8.23 -7.72 -18.30
CA ALA A 259 -8.14 -9.14 -18.57
C ALA A 259 -8.08 -9.96 -17.28
N LEU A 260 -8.40 -11.25 -17.39
CA LEU A 260 -8.12 -12.24 -16.36
C LEU A 260 -6.90 -13.05 -16.77
N MET A 261 -6.03 -13.35 -15.81
CA MET A 261 -4.87 -14.21 -16.03
C MET A 261 -5.04 -15.51 -15.22
N PRO A 262 -5.52 -16.59 -15.84
CA PRO A 262 -5.58 -17.91 -15.20
C PRO A 262 -4.16 -18.45 -15.00
N VAL A 263 -3.80 -18.85 -13.78
CA VAL A 263 -2.52 -19.51 -13.49
C VAL A 263 -2.69 -20.62 -12.46
N LEU A 264 -1.79 -21.61 -12.49
CA LEU A 264 -1.86 -22.80 -11.61
C LEU A 264 -1.71 -22.48 -10.12
N SER A 265 -0.97 -21.42 -9.78
CA SER A 265 -0.78 -21.02 -8.38
C SER A 265 -1.96 -20.20 -7.87
N THR A 266 -2.16 -19.00 -8.42
CA THR A 266 -3.26 -18.10 -8.05
C THR A 266 -3.62 -17.17 -9.20
N SER A 267 -4.77 -17.40 -9.83
CA SER A 267 -5.32 -16.54 -10.87
C SER A 267 -5.56 -15.11 -10.36
N PHE A 268 -5.49 -14.10 -11.23
CA PHE A 268 -5.64 -12.69 -10.83
C PHE A 268 -6.23 -11.83 -11.96
N LYS A 269 -6.79 -10.67 -11.59
CA LYS A 269 -7.27 -9.64 -12.52
C LYS A 269 -6.10 -8.73 -12.95
N ILE A 270 -6.03 -8.41 -14.23
CA ILE A 270 -5.22 -7.30 -14.75
C ILE A 270 -6.15 -6.10 -14.85
N SER A 271 -5.88 -5.06 -14.08
CA SER A 271 -6.79 -3.93 -13.94
C SER A 271 -6.08 -2.59 -14.12
N VAL A 272 -6.87 -1.54 -14.33
CA VAL A 272 -6.39 -0.16 -14.43
C VAL A 272 -7.27 0.76 -13.58
N ALA A 273 -6.62 1.57 -12.74
CA ALA A 273 -7.28 2.61 -11.97
C ALA A 273 -7.77 3.74 -12.91
N ARG A 274 -8.97 4.24 -12.66
CA ARG A 274 -9.60 5.30 -13.45
C ARG A 274 -9.64 6.61 -12.68
N GLU A 275 -10.81 6.99 -12.18
CA GLU A 275 -11.01 8.23 -11.41
C GLU A 275 -11.05 7.98 -9.90
N LEU A 276 -10.59 8.97 -9.11
CA LEU A 276 -10.63 8.92 -7.65
C LEU A 276 -12.08 8.93 -7.15
N MET A 277 -12.37 8.10 -6.16
CA MET A 277 -13.73 7.91 -5.66
C MET A 277 -13.89 8.31 -4.19
N GLY A 278 -12.82 8.24 -3.41
CA GLY A 278 -12.86 8.61 -2.00
C GLY A 278 -11.55 8.30 -1.29
N VAL A 279 -11.65 8.14 0.03
CA VAL A 279 -10.55 7.64 0.86
C VAL A 279 -10.97 6.44 1.67
N ILE A 280 -10.05 5.50 1.85
CA ILE A 280 -10.09 4.49 2.90
C ILE A 280 -9.64 5.18 4.20
N SER A 281 -10.52 5.18 5.19
CA SER A 281 -10.30 5.80 6.49
C SER A 281 -9.89 4.81 7.57
N GLU A 282 -10.24 3.54 7.39
CA GLU A 282 -10.01 2.47 8.36
C GLU A 282 -9.55 1.21 7.62
N ASP A 283 -8.47 0.62 8.08
CA ASP A 283 -7.96 -0.67 7.62
C ASP A 283 -7.83 -1.62 8.82
N ARG A 284 -8.83 -2.48 8.98
CA ARG A 284 -9.02 -3.35 10.14
C ARG A 284 -9.05 -4.81 9.71
N ASN A 285 -8.99 -5.70 10.69
CA ASN A 285 -8.89 -7.14 10.42
C ASN A 285 -9.95 -7.69 9.45
N ALA A 286 -11.21 -7.25 9.60
CA ALA A 286 -12.33 -7.80 8.84
C ALA A 286 -12.60 -7.09 7.51
N ALA A 287 -12.14 -5.85 7.33
CA ALA A 287 -12.43 -5.06 6.14
C ALA A 287 -11.60 -3.77 6.11
N VAL A 288 -11.53 -3.17 4.92
CA VAL A 288 -11.27 -1.74 4.79
C VAL A 288 -12.60 -0.98 4.72
N ALA A 289 -12.66 0.17 5.39
CA ALA A 289 -13.80 1.08 5.36
C ALA A 289 -13.37 2.49 4.97
N GLY A 290 -14.23 3.20 4.25
CA GLY A 290 -13.89 4.50 3.68
C GLY A 290 -15.10 5.41 3.49
N VAL A 291 -14.82 6.59 2.93
CA VAL A 291 -15.80 7.64 2.65
C VAL A 291 -15.65 8.12 1.21
N LEU A 292 -16.75 8.08 0.46
CA LEU A 292 -16.86 8.57 -0.91
C LEU A 292 -16.77 10.10 -0.97
N GLY A 293 -16.23 10.63 -2.07
CA GLY A 293 -16.18 12.08 -2.31
C GLY A 293 -15.11 12.84 -1.51
N ARG A 294 -14.49 12.21 -0.51
CA ARG A 294 -13.38 12.81 0.25
C ARG A 294 -12.05 12.63 -0.48
N ARG A 295 -11.15 13.61 -0.37
CA ARG A 295 -9.79 13.54 -0.92
C ARG A 295 -8.77 13.28 0.18
N ALA A 296 -7.83 12.38 -0.11
CA ALA A 296 -6.71 12.11 0.77
C ALA A 296 -5.65 13.20 0.63
N ARG A 297 -4.94 13.49 1.72
CA ARG A 297 -3.70 14.28 1.67
C ARG A 297 -2.54 13.36 1.32
N MET A 298 -1.92 13.63 0.19
CA MET A 298 -0.73 12.93 -0.28
C MET A 298 0.51 13.77 0.01
N ILE A 299 1.66 13.10 0.18
CA ILE A 299 2.98 13.72 0.30
C ILE A 299 3.56 13.86 -1.12
N PRO A 300 3.81 15.08 -1.61
CA PRO A 300 4.57 15.29 -2.83
C PRO A 300 6.00 14.79 -2.66
N LEU A 301 6.46 13.96 -3.59
CA LEU A 301 7.79 13.36 -3.61
C LEU A 301 8.47 13.71 -4.93
N SER A 302 9.67 14.29 -4.84
CA SER A 302 10.55 14.57 -5.98
C SER A 302 11.87 13.85 -5.79
N ILE A 303 12.29 13.05 -6.77
CA ILE A 303 13.61 12.40 -6.79
C ILE A 303 14.31 12.83 -8.07
N ARG A 304 15.51 13.41 -7.93
CA ARG A 304 16.39 13.72 -9.05
C ARG A 304 17.60 12.80 -8.97
N VAL A 305 17.94 12.13 -10.07
CA VAL A 305 19.12 11.26 -10.13
C VAL A 305 20.07 11.79 -11.20
N GLY A 306 21.26 12.19 -10.80
CA GLY A 306 22.33 12.62 -11.70
C GLY A 306 22.97 11.43 -12.40
N ARG A 307 23.26 11.57 -13.70
CA ARG A 307 23.95 10.57 -14.53
C ARG A 307 25.02 11.22 -15.41
N ALA A 308 25.93 10.42 -15.96
CA ALA A 308 26.86 10.90 -16.97
C ALA A 308 26.09 11.51 -18.16
N GLY A 309 26.19 12.83 -18.35
CA GLY A 309 25.53 13.55 -19.44
C GLY A 309 24.11 14.08 -19.16
N GLY A 310 23.60 14.03 -17.92
CA GLY A 310 22.29 14.61 -17.60
C GLY A 310 21.77 14.31 -16.20
N ALA A 311 20.47 14.51 -15.99
CA ALA A 311 19.77 14.07 -14.79
C ALA A 311 18.35 13.63 -15.16
N GLU A 312 17.89 12.55 -14.54
CA GLU A 312 16.49 12.13 -14.61
C GLU A 312 15.76 12.70 -13.39
N SER A 313 14.46 12.97 -13.53
CA SER A 313 13.64 13.51 -12.44
C SER A 313 12.31 12.78 -12.40
N TYR A 314 11.95 12.33 -11.21
CA TYR A 314 10.73 11.59 -10.91
C TYR A 314 9.87 12.41 -9.96
N ARG A 315 8.59 12.54 -10.26
CA ARG A 315 7.56 13.22 -9.46
C ARG A 315 6.45 12.26 -9.13
N MET A 316 6.17 12.15 -7.84
CA MET A 316 5.15 11.27 -7.31
C MET A 316 4.34 11.95 -6.21
N GLU A 317 3.16 11.42 -5.94
CA GLU A 317 2.38 11.68 -4.75
C GLU A 317 2.22 10.37 -3.98
N MET A 318 2.67 10.35 -2.72
CA MET A 318 2.75 9.18 -1.85
C MET A 318 1.73 9.29 -0.72
N VAL A 319 1.10 8.18 -0.31
CA VAL A 319 0.23 8.19 0.88
C VAL A 319 1.00 8.68 2.10
N ASN A 320 0.31 9.40 2.99
CA ASN A 320 0.85 9.80 4.28
C ASN A 320 0.45 8.78 5.35
N ASP A 321 1.19 7.68 5.42
CA ASP A 321 0.95 6.60 6.37
C ASP A 321 2.25 6.20 7.05
N ARG A 322 2.21 6.10 8.39
CA ARG A 322 3.38 5.82 9.22
C ARG A 322 4.10 4.52 8.90
N PHE A 323 3.40 3.56 8.29
CA PHE A 323 3.95 2.27 7.91
C PHE A 323 4.16 2.18 6.41
N VAL A 324 3.32 2.78 5.59
CA VAL A 324 3.45 2.58 4.15
C VAL A 324 4.45 3.55 3.54
N SER A 325 4.49 4.81 3.97
CA SER A 325 5.34 5.83 3.36
C SER A 325 6.84 5.50 3.39
N PRO A 326 7.44 4.97 4.48
CA PRO A 326 8.87 4.67 4.48
C PRO A 326 9.29 3.62 3.45
N ILE A 327 8.54 2.52 3.32
CA ILE A 327 8.85 1.48 2.33
C ILE A 327 8.62 1.98 0.90
N LEU A 328 7.57 2.78 0.66
CA LEU A 328 7.33 3.38 -0.66
C LEU A 328 8.47 4.32 -1.06
N LEU A 329 8.94 5.16 -0.14
CA LEU A 329 10.09 6.04 -0.39
C LEU A 329 11.35 5.23 -0.69
N GLN A 330 11.62 4.19 0.11
CA GLN A 330 12.76 3.31 -0.09
C GLN A 330 12.74 2.67 -1.49
N MET A 331 11.59 2.10 -1.88
CA MET A 331 11.42 1.47 -3.19
C MET A 331 11.56 2.49 -4.33
N ALA A 332 11.00 3.69 -4.18
CA ALA A 332 11.06 4.73 -5.21
C ALA A 332 12.51 5.22 -5.43
N VAL A 333 13.27 5.46 -4.36
CA VAL A 333 14.68 5.86 -4.45
C VAL A 333 15.52 4.72 -5.04
N PHE A 334 15.33 3.49 -4.57
CA PHE A 334 16.03 2.33 -5.10
C PHE A 334 15.78 2.17 -6.61
N SER A 335 14.52 2.23 -7.03
CA SER A 335 14.14 2.11 -8.44
C SER A 335 14.68 3.25 -9.29
N ALA A 336 14.73 4.47 -8.76
CA ALA A 336 15.25 5.62 -9.48
C ALA A 336 16.76 5.48 -9.75
N ILE A 337 17.51 4.96 -8.78
CA ILE A 337 18.95 4.67 -8.92
C ILE A 337 19.16 3.48 -9.88
N ASP A 338 18.42 2.40 -9.67
CA ASP A 338 18.50 1.17 -10.47
C ASP A 338 18.19 1.41 -11.95
N ALA A 339 17.26 2.32 -12.25
CA ALA A 339 16.91 2.68 -13.62
C ALA A 339 18.02 3.44 -14.38
N THR A 340 18.88 4.16 -13.67
CA THR A 340 19.86 5.07 -14.28
C THR A 340 21.31 4.57 -14.19
N GLU A 341 21.61 3.70 -13.24
CA GLU A 341 22.98 3.35 -12.88
C GLU A 341 23.32 1.87 -13.10
N ARG A 342 24.62 1.58 -13.15
CA ARG A 342 25.11 0.20 -13.17
C ARG A 342 25.10 -0.34 -11.74
N MET A 343 24.26 -1.33 -11.45
CA MET A 343 24.13 -1.91 -10.10
C MET A 343 25.37 -2.66 -9.57
N ALA A 344 26.36 -2.94 -10.41
CA ALA A 344 27.46 -3.84 -10.09
C ALA A 344 28.82 -3.15 -10.18
N GLY A 345 29.62 -3.29 -9.11
CA GLY A 345 30.96 -2.76 -8.98
C GLY A 345 31.08 -1.71 -7.88
N ALA A 346 32.32 -1.29 -7.63
CA ALA A 346 32.67 -0.18 -6.78
C ALA A 346 31.86 1.08 -7.17
N SER A 347 31.18 1.67 -6.20
CA SER A 347 30.39 2.88 -6.42
C SER A 347 30.38 3.78 -5.20
N THR A 348 30.15 5.08 -5.44
CA THR A 348 29.82 6.06 -4.41
C THR A 348 28.48 6.68 -4.74
N VAL A 349 27.54 6.62 -3.79
CA VAL A 349 26.23 7.26 -3.91
C VAL A 349 26.12 8.35 -2.86
N THR A 350 25.88 9.58 -3.30
CA THR A 350 25.56 10.73 -2.45
C THR A 350 24.06 10.98 -2.51
N VAL A 351 23.43 11.11 -1.36
CA VAL A 351 22.00 11.45 -1.23
C VAL A 351 21.88 12.75 -0.46
N ARG A 352 21.37 13.78 -1.12
CA ARG A 352 21.05 15.07 -0.51
C ARG A 352 19.57 15.35 -0.61
N GLY A 353 18.99 16.02 0.37
CA GLY A 353 17.59 16.36 0.30
C GLY A 353 17.01 16.86 1.59
N GLU A 354 15.69 16.97 1.59
CA GLU A 354 14.95 17.47 2.74
C GLU A 354 13.54 16.89 2.83
N ILE A 355 13.06 16.75 4.07
CA ILE A 355 11.67 16.51 4.41
C ILE A 355 11.12 17.82 5.00
N ARG A 356 10.16 18.44 4.30
CA ARG A 356 9.56 19.73 4.69
C ARG A 356 8.30 19.52 5.51
N PHE A 357 8.06 20.40 6.49
CA PHE A 357 6.91 20.33 7.37
C PHE A 357 5.89 21.45 7.11
N ALA A 358 4.61 21.12 7.17
CA ALA A 358 3.50 22.04 6.96
C ALA A 358 3.37 23.11 8.05
N SER A 359 3.98 22.90 9.21
CA SER A 359 4.01 23.85 10.33
C SER A 359 4.98 25.02 10.10
N GLY A 360 5.87 24.91 9.12
CA GLY A 360 7.00 25.83 8.96
C GLY A 360 8.20 25.52 9.86
N ALA A 361 8.21 24.39 10.59
CA ALA A 361 9.39 23.92 11.28
C ALA A 361 10.58 23.72 10.31
N PRO A 362 11.84 23.89 10.76
CA PRO A 362 13.01 23.65 9.92
C PRO A 362 12.96 22.26 9.27
N PRO A 363 13.32 22.12 7.99
CA PRO A 363 13.27 20.83 7.31
C PRO A 363 14.25 19.84 7.93
N ALA A 364 13.90 18.56 7.91
CA ALA A 364 14.86 17.51 8.22
C ALA A 364 15.78 17.32 7.00
N VAL A 365 17.04 17.73 7.16
CA VAL A 365 18.06 17.65 6.11
C VAL A 365 18.61 16.23 6.04
N ILE A 366 18.73 15.73 4.81
CA ILE A 366 19.38 14.47 4.47
C ILE A 366 20.64 14.83 3.68
N ASP A 367 21.81 14.44 4.17
CA ASP A 367 23.08 14.57 3.47
C ASP A 367 23.96 13.38 3.85
N ASN A 368 23.97 12.35 3.00
CA ASN A 368 24.66 11.10 3.24
C ASN A 368 25.49 10.69 2.03
N ILE A 369 26.61 10.01 2.28
CA ILE A 369 27.47 9.43 1.26
C ILE A 369 27.72 7.96 1.59
N PHE A 370 27.60 7.10 0.58
CA PHE A 370 27.79 5.66 0.69
C PHE A 370 28.78 5.21 -0.36
N ALA A 371 29.98 4.80 0.06
CA ALA A 371 30.99 4.24 -0.82
C ALA A 371 31.19 2.76 -0.49
N GLY A 372 31.22 1.90 -1.50
CA GLY A 372 31.42 0.46 -1.29
C GLY A 372 31.46 -0.35 -2.57
N ASP A 373 31.83 -1.61 -2.43
CA ASP A 373 31.96 -2.55 -3.56
C ASP A 373 30.61 -3.14 -3.99
N SER A 374 29.59 -3.02 -3.14
CA SER A 374 28.21 -3.45 -3.40
C SER A 374 27.22 -2.73 -2.46
N GLY A 375 25.92 -2.82 -2.77
CA GLY A 375 24.85 -2.37 -1.86
C GLY A 375 24.61 -0.86 -1.77
N GLY A 376 25.37 -0.04 -2.50
CA GLY A 376 25.23 1.42 -2.56
C GLY A 376 23.78 1.89 -2.77
N PRO A 377 23.04 1.39 -3.79
CA PRO A 377 21.66 1.78 -4.03
C PRO A 377 20.70 1.49 -2.87
N MET A 378 20.88 0.36 -2.16
CA MET A 378 20.04 0.00 -1.01
C MET A 378 20.30 0.92 0.19
N GLN A 379 21.58 1.23 0.46
CA GLN A 379 21.94 2.15 1.54
C GLN A 379 21.45 3.57 1.25
N ALA A 380 21.60 4.02 0.01
CA ALA A 380 21.06 5.30 -0.46
C ALA A 380 19.53 5.37 -0.29
N ALA A 381 18.80 4.31 -0.64
CA ALA A 381 17.36 4.24 -0.44
C ALA A 381 16.94 4.31 1.04
N LEU A 382 17.69 3.66 1.93
CA LEU A 382 17.43 3.69 3.37
C LEU A 382 17.67 5.08 3.99
N SER A 383 18.57 5.88 3.41
CA SER A 383 18.94 7.19 3.94
C SER A 383 17.79 8.19 4.02
N GLY A 384 16.79 8.08 3.13
CA GLY A 384 15.55 8.86 3.20
C GLY A 384 14.44 8.15 3.99
N ALA A 385 14.35 6.82 3.89
CA ALA A 385 13.29 6.04 4.50
C ALA A 385 13.36 6.03 6.04
N ILE A 386 14.56 5.92 6.62
CA ILE A 386 14.73 5.86 8.07
C ILE A 386 14.31 7.18 8.74
N PRO A 387 14.82 8.38 8.35
CA PRO A 387 14.37 9.64 8.93
C PRO A 387 12.86 9.84 8.78
N LEU A 388 12.30 9.48 7.62
CA LEU A 388 10.86 9.53 7.38
C LEU A 388 10.08 8.65 8.37
N ALA A 389 10.55 7.43 8.64
CA ALA A 389 9.94 6.54 9.61
C ALA A 389 9.94 7.14 11.03
N TYR A 390 11.06 7.71 11.48
CA TYR A 390 11.15 8.37 12.80
C TYR A 390 10.19 9.56 12.91
N ILE A 391 10.13 10.41 11.88
CA ILE A 391 9.21 11.55 11.82
C ILE A 391 7.75 11.10 11.95
N LEU A 392 7.34 10.10 11.15
CA LEU A 392 5.97 9.62 11.13
C LEU A 392 5.59 8.85 12.40
N GLN A 393 6.54 8.15 13.02
CA GLN A 393 6.32 7.45 14.29
C GLN A 393 6.28 8.40 15.49
N GLY A 394 6.96 9.56 15.41
CA GLY A 394 6.97 10.55 16.48
C GLY A 394 5.60 11.16 16.79
N GLY A 395 4.69 11.20 15.81
CA GLY A 395 3.29 11.63 16.02
C GLY A 395 3.13 13.11 16.38
N PHE A 396 4.17 13.93 16.20
CA PHE A 396 4.13 15.36 16.49
C PHE A 396 3.38 16.13 15.40
N GLU A 397 2.34 16.88 15.77
CA GLU A 397 1.58 17.72 14.83
C GLU A 397 2.47 18.74 14.08
N SER A 398 3.51 19.24 14.74
CA SER A 398 4.49 20.14 14.13
C SER A 398 5.33 19.47 13.03
N LEU A 399 5.42 18.14 13.00
CA LEU A 399 6.18 17.38 12.01
C LEU A 399 5.30 16.82 10.90
N ARG A 400 4.09 17.38 10.70
CA ARG A 400 3.24 17.01 9.57
C ARG A 400 3.95 17.33 8.26
N ILE A 401 4.23 16.32 7.46
CA ILE A 401 5.00 16.44 6.21
C ILE A 401 4.20 17.18 5.15
N SER A 402 4.89 18.05 4.40
CA SER A 402 4.36 18.81 3.27
C SER A 402 5.03 18.47 1.93
N GLY A 403 6.19 17.81 1.97
CA GLY A 403 6.86 17.31 0.78
C GLY A 403 8.25 16.74 1.09
N ILE A 404 8.74 15.93 0.16
CA ILE A 404 10.06 15.29 0.22
C ILE A 404 10.76 15.57 -1.11
N SER A 405 12.00 16.02 -1.05
CA SER A 405 12.84 16.22 -2.23
C SER A 405 14.22 15.64 -2.02
N LEU A 406 14.64 14.75 -2.92
CA LEU A 406 15.94 14.08 -2.89
C LEU A 406 16.69 14.31 -4.22
N ASP A 407 17.97 14.59 -4.12
CA ASP A 407 18.96 14.63 -5.19
C ASP A 407 19.97 13.51 -4.91
N VAL A 408 20.09 12.59 -5.87
CA VAL A 408 20.96 11.43 -5.78
C VAL A 408 22.02 11.54 -6.87
N GLN A 409 23.28 11.40 -6.47
CA GLN A 409 24.42 11.38 -7.37
C GLN A 409 25.15 10.07 -7.20
N SER A 410 25.42 9.39 -8.30
CA SER A 410 26.18 8.14 -8.33
C SER A 410 27.46 8.34 -9.12
N SER A 411 28.55 7.74 -8.65
CA SER A 411 29.78 7.59 -9.39
C SER A 411 30.24 6.13 -9.34
N ASN A 412 30.90 5.69 -10.42
CA ASN A 412 31.50 4.36 -10.52
C ASN A 412 32.89 4.29 -9.88
N GLU A 413 33.22 5.25 -9.02
CA GLU A 413 34.46 5.30 -8.26
C GLU A 413 34.12 5.13 -6.78
N LYS A 414 34.82 4.25 -6.08
CA LYS A 414 34.70 4.12 -4.64
C LYS A 414 35.54 5.21 -3.96
N GLN A 415 34.85 6.23 -3.47
CA GLN A 415 35.44 7.35 -2.76
C GLN A 415 35.50 7.01 -1.27
N GLN A 416 36.44 6.14 -0.94
CA GLN A 416 36.71 5.73 0.44
C GLN A 416 38.15 6.03 0.80
N VAL A 417 38.33 6.54 2.01
CA VAL A 417 39.65 6.73 2.62
C VAL A 417 39.61 6.23 4.07
N GLN A 418 40.72 5.68 4.54
CA GLN A 418 40.91 5.23 5.90
C GLN A 418 41.80 6.23 6.64
N ILE A 419 41.40 6.61 7.85
CA ILE A 419 42.26 7.43 8.73
C ILE A 419 43.40 6.53 9.19
N GLU A 420 44.63 6.88 8.82
CA GLU A 420 45.82 6.16 9.26
C GLU A 420 46.39 6.76 10.53
N GLN A 421 46.51 8.09 10.56
CA GLN A 421 47.11 8.81 11.67
C GLN A 421 46.40 10.11 11.95
N VAL A 422 46.35 10.46 13.23
CA VAL A 422 45.87 11.74 13.73
C VAL A 422 46.92 12.31 14.66
N PHE A 423 47.39 13.52 14.40
CA PHE A 423 48.37 14.19 15.24
C PHE A 423 48.01 15.65 15.49
N ALA A 424 48.20 16.07 16.73
CA ALA A 424 48.00 17.46 17.14
C ALA A 424 49.22 18.29 16.75
N GLY A 425 49.00 19.51 16.25
CA GLY A 425 50.07 20.45 15.95
C GLY A 425 50.83 20.97 17.18
N ARG A 426 50.38 20.61 18.38
CA ARG A 426 51.02 20.94 19.66
C ARG A 426 50.77 19.87 20.71
N ARG A 427 51.75 19.66 21.59
CA ARG A 427 51.71 18.67 22.68
C ARG A 427 51.01 19.18 23.95
N GLU A 428 50.93 20.49 24.14
CA GLU A 428 50.32 21.13 25.30
C GLU A 428 49.35 22.23 24.85
N ALA A 429 48.24 22.38 25.57
CA ALA A 429 47.21 23.38 25.31
C ALA A 429 46.57 23.86 26.62
N LYS A 430 46.15 25.12 26.66
CA LYS A 430 45.43 25.71 27.79
C LYS A 430 43.91 25.71 27.54
N PRO A 431 43.07 25.87 28.58
CA PRO A 431 41.63 26.04 28.37
C PRO A 431 41.33 27.21 27.39
N GLY A 432 40.53 26.94 26.36
CA GLY A 432 40.17 27.91 25.31
C GLY A 432 41.05 27.86 24.05
N ASP A 433 42.13 27.09 24.05
CA ASP A 433 43.03 26.96 22.92
C ASP A 433 42.44 26.14 21.76
N LYS A 434 42.57 26.65 20.53
CA LYS A 434 42.27 25.89 19.29
C LYS A 434 43.47 25.05 18.87
N VAL A 435 43.44 23.74 19.11
CA VAL A 435 44.54 22.83 18.73
C VAL A 435 44.32 22.39 17.28
N PRO A 436 45.18 22.78 16.32
CA PRO A 436 45.06 22.27 14.96
C PRO A 436 45.36 20.77 14.98
N VAL A 437 44.48 19.98 14.38
CA VAL A 437 44.63 18.54 14.27
C VAL A 437 44.83 18.19 12.81
N THR A 438 45.95 17.53 12.50
CA THR A 438 46.20 17.01 11.17
C THR A 438 45.81 15.54 11.12
N VAL A 439 44.99 15.20 10.14
CA VAL A 439 44.51 13.85 9.86
C VAL A 439 45.14 13.39 8.56
N LEU A 440 45.93 12.31 8.64
CA LEU A 440 46.47 11.60 7.49
C LEU A 440 45.50 10.46 7.12
N MET A 441 45.12 10.41 5.85
CA MET A 441 44.18 9.43 5.32
C MET A 441 44.79 8.74 4.11
N ALA A 442 44.62 7.43 4.02
CA ALA A 442 45.00 6.63 2.85
C ALA A 442 43.75 6.18 2.08
N GLY A 443 43.77 6.35 0.76
CA GLY A 443 42.77 5.83 -0.17
C GLY A 443 43.28 4.62 -0.94
N GLU A 444 42.44 4.10 -1.84
CA GLU A 444 42.84 3.03 -2.76
C GLU A 444 44.03 3.45 -3.65
N ASN A 445 44.80 2.46 -4.11
CA ASN A 445 45.99 2.64 -4.96
C ASN A 445 47.11 3.51 -4.34
N GLY A 446 47.20 3.58 -3.00
CA GLY A 446 48.27 4.30 -2.31
C GLY A 446 48.10 5.83 -2.33
N ARG A 447 46.88 6.33 -2.58
CA ARG A 447 46.59 7.77 -2.55
C ARG A 447 46.59 8.28 -1.11
N GLU A 448 47.55 9.13 -0.75
CA GLU A 448 47.56 9.81 0.55
C GLU A 448 46.87 11.17 0.49
N ILE A 449 46.10 11.49 1.54
CA ILE A 449 45.40 12.77 1.71
C ILE A 449 45.70 13.28 3.12
N SER A 450 46.11 14.54 3.24
CA SER A 450 46.32 15.20 4.53
C SER A 450 45.37 16.38 4.66
N LYS A 451 44.72 16.50 5.82
CA LYS A 451 43.85 17.63 6.14
C LYS A 451 44.09 18.11 7.57
N THR A 452 44.28 19.42 7.73
CA THR A 452 44.32 20.06 9.04
C THR A 452 42.99 20.75 9.33
N VAL A 453 42.41 20.48 10.50
CA VAL A 453 41.16 21.08 11.01
C VAL A 453 41.36 21.83 12.31
#